data_AF-A0A8H6Y5K9-F1
#
_entry.id   AF-A0A8H6Y5K9-F1
#
_cell.length_a   1.000
_cell.length_b   1.000
_cell.length_c   1.000
_cell.angle_alpha   90.00
_cell.angle_beta   90.00
_cell.angle_gamma   90.00
#
_symmetry.space_group_name_H-M   'P 1'
#
loop_
_entity.id
_entity.type
_entity.pdbx_description
1 polymer ?
#
loop_
_entity_poly.entity_id
_entity_poly.type
_entity_poly.pdbx_seq_one_letter_code
_entity_poly.pdbx_strand_id
1 'polypeptide(L)'
;MEANPAPWPTENERGYRIPELEYGTVSSHPIRFFVWPKIFTCRYYAKLRPIKVISIGAGMSGISLAHDVQQDGKNIQLTIYEMAPDVGRTWFWNKCKDYPGLRCDIPSVNYQMHWSPKLDWPEYYSRGPVIQEYYKNLVEKFNLWEYIKIEHEVLKAEWDDDAKKWRLQVRGPNGKDFEDHCDVFLNAGGVLNIWKWPSVEGLHSFKGDLCHTARWPESLSVTNKRVAIIGCGSSGIQILAAIQPEVKQIYHWIRSPTWITAAFAQQFAGPGGSNFQYSEEQKQRFL
;
A
#
# COMPACT_ATOMS: atom_id res chain seq x y z
N MET A 1 0.25 -6.35 -26.94
CA MET A 1 -1.05 -6.32 -26.25
C MET A 1 -0.77 -6.70 -24.81
N GLU A 2 -0.53 -5.71 -23.95
CA GLU A 2 -0.31 -5.96 -22.52
C GLU A 2 -1.64 -6.40 -21.91
N ALA A 3 -1.67 -7.59 -21.32
CA ALA A 3 -2.81 -8.06 -20.57
C ALA A 3 -3.00 -7.13 -19.37
N ASN A 4 -4.16 -6.48 -19.29
CA ASN A 4 -4.54 -5.75 -18.08
C ASN A 4 -4.47 -6.72 -16.89
N PRO A 5 -3.76 -6.38 -15.80
CA PRO A 5 -3.66 -7.28 -14.67
C PRO A 5 -5.04 -7.59 -14.08
N ALA A 6 -5.17 -8.79 -13.52
CA ALA A 6 -6.42 -9.26 -12.94
C ALA A 6 -7.02 -8.21 -11.98
N PRO A 7 -8.35 -8.03 -12.01
CA PRO A 7 -9.02 -6.99 -11.23
C PRO A 7 -8.77 -7.16 -9.73
N TRP A 8 -8.64 -6.03 -9.02
CA TRP A 8 -8.65 -6.02 -7.57
C TRP A 8 -10.01 -6.57 -7.07
N PRO A 9 -10.05 -7.68 -6.32
CA PRO A 9 -11.35 -8.30 -6.02
C PRO A 9 -12.18 -7.46 -5.05
N THR A 10 -13.48 -7.37 -5.29
CA THR A 10 -14.43 -6.69 -4.40
C THR A 10 -14.71 -7.53 -3.14
N GLU A 11 -15.22 -6.91 -2.06
CA GLU A 11 -15.67 -7.65 -0.86
C GLU A 11 -16.66 -8.79 -1.21
N ASN A 12 -17.49 -8.59 -2.24
CA ASN A 12 -18.50 -9.57 -2.68
C ASN A 12 -17.92 -10.79 -3.41
N GLU A 13 -16.66 -10.74 -3.86
CA GLU A 13 -15.97 -11.85 -4.55
C GLU A 13 -15.08 -12.65 -3.62
N ARG A 14 -14.93 -12.21 -2.36
CA ARG A 14 -13.93 -12.72 -1.42
C ARG A 14 -14.58 -13.25 -0.15
N GLY A 15 -14.60 -14.58 -0.01
CA GLY A 15 -14.92 -15.31 1.22
C GLY A 15 -13.88 -15.15 2.34
N TYR A 16 -13.12 -14.06 2.34
CA TYR A 16 -12.09 -13.79 3.33
C TYR A 16 -12.73 -13.17 4.56
N ARG A 17 -13.02 -14.01 5.56
CA ARG A 17 -12.99 -13.57 6.96
C ARG A 17 -11.60 -13.90 7.48
N ILE A 18 -10.71 -12.91 7.54
CA ILE A 18 -9.79 -12.89 8.68
C ILE A 18 -10.71 -12.52 9.84
N PRO A 19 -10.95 -13.41 10.82
CA PRO A 19 -11.70 -13.03 12.01
C PRO A 19 -11.15 -11.70 12.50
N GLU A 20 -12.00 -10.74 12.86
CA GLU A 20 -11.56 -9.62 13.70
C GLU A 20 -10.82 -10.26 14.87
N LEU A 21 -9.48 -10.18 14.85
CA LEU A 21 -8.70 -10.44 16.03
C LEU A 21 -9.16 -9.35 16.98
N GLU A 22 -9.94 -9.71 17.99
CA GLU A 22 -10.22 -8.82 19.11
C GLU A 22 -8.88 -8.27 19.56
N TYR A 23 -8.64 -7.00 19.25
CA TYR A 23 -7.45 -6.31 19.70
C TYR A 23 -7.59 -6.20 21.22
N GLY A 24 -6.99 -7.16 21.94
CA GLY A 24 -6.79 -7.05 23.37
C GLY A 24 -6.21 -5.68 23.66
N THR A 25 -6.83 -4.96 24.60
CA THR A 25 -6.47 -3.60 24.97
C THR A 25 -4.96 -3.47 25.17
N VAL A 26 -4.30 -2.69 24.33
CA VAL A 26 -2.90 -2.32 24.51
C VAL A 26 -2.81 -1.55 25.82
N SER A 27 -2.29 -2.20 26.86
CA SER A 27 -2.05 -1.56 28.15
C SER A 27 -1.19 -0.30 27.92
N SER A 28 -1.64 0.81 28.50
CA SER A 28 -1.02 2.13 28.40
C SER A 28 0.35 2.13 29.08
N HIS A 29 1.39 1.74 28.33
CA HIS A 29 2.77 1.95 28.72
C HIS A 29 3.37 3.05 27.85
N PRO A 30 4.08 4.03 28.43
CA PRO A 30 4.66 5.13 27.68
C PRO A 30 5.66 4.60 26.65
N ILE A 31 5.50 5.03 25.39
CA ILE A 31 6.45 4.76 24.31
C ILE A 31 7.76 5.47 24.66
N ARG A 32 8.72 4.72 25.22
CA ARG A 32 10.11 5.16 25.30
C ARG A 32 10.76 4.87 23.96
N PHE A 33 11.26 5.90 23.28
CA PHE A 33 12.19 5.72 22.17
C PHE A 33 13.47 5.08 22.71
N PHE A 34 13.50 3.75 22.68
CA PHE A 34 14.70 2.98 22.95
C PHE A 34 15.59 3.11 21.70
N VAL A 35 16.55 4.02 21.76
CA VAL A 35 17.73 3.93 20.89
C VAL A 35 18.40 2.62 21.29
N TRP A 36 18.24 1.57 20.47
CA TRP A 36 18.93 0.31 20.69
C TRP A 36 20.43 0.58 20.65
N PRO A 37 21.16 0.47 21.78
CA PRO A 37 22.60 0.40 21.70
C PRO A 37 22.92 -0.87 20.90
N LYS A 38 23.99 -0.87 20.10
CA LYS A 38 24.53 -2.05 19.41
C LYS A 38 24.96 -3.13 20.44
N ILE A 39 24.02 -3.77 21.11
CA ILE A 39 24.19 -4.83 22.12
C ILE A 39 23.72 -6.19 21.58
N PHE A 40 23.32 -6.28 20.31
CA PHE A 40 23.08 -7.56 19.64
C PHE A 40 24.33 -8.05 18.92
N THR A 41 25.43 -8.18 19.66
CA THR A 41 26.31 -9.32 19.49
C THR A 41 25.86 -10.41 20.45
N CYS A 42 24.59 -10.83 20.34
CA CYS A 42 24.23 -12.16 20.81
C CYS A 42 24.98 -13.13 19.89
N ARG A 43 26.23 -13.46 20.26
CA ARG A 43 26.91 -14.63 19.73
C ARG A 43 26.08 -15.81 20.20
N TYR A 44 25.12 -16.22 19.38
CA TYR A 44 24.37 -17.44 19.62
C TYR A 44 25.40 -18.56 19.80
N TYR A 45 25.54 -19.07 21.03
CA TYR A 45 26.37 -20.23 21.33
C TYR A 45 25.84 -21.50 20.64
N ALA A 46 24.60 -21.44 20.12
CA ALA A 46 23.95 -22.49 19.36
C ALA A 46 23.75 -22.07 17.89
N LYS A 47 23.89 -23.04 16.97
CA LYS A 47 23.54 -22.86 15.55
C LYS A 47 22.05 -22.53 15.45
N LEU A 48 21.72 -21.36 14.89
CA LEU A 48 20.33 -20.98 14.65
C LEU A 48 19.66 -22.00 13.70
N ARG A 49 18.52 -22.54 14.12
CA ARG A 49 17.72 -23.41 13.25
C ARG A 49 17.09 -22.59 12.12
N PRO A 50 16.97 -23.15 10.90
CA PRO A 50 16.16 -22.54 9.86
C PRO A 50 14.71 -22.32 10.34
N ILE A 51 14.14 -21.17 10.02
CA ILE A 51 12.74 -20.81 10.29
C ILE A 51 12.13 -20.37 8.97
N LYS A 52 11.04 -21.01 8.55
CA LYS A 52 10.30 -20.61 7.36
C LYS A 52 9.26 -19.56 7.73
N VAL A 53 9.31 -18.41 7.08
CA VAL A 53 8.41 -17.28 7.29
C VAL A 53 7.68 -17.01 5.99
N ILE A 54 6.35 -16.96 6.03
CA ILE A 54 5.55 -16.48 4.92
C ILE A 54 4.87 -15.17 5.35
N SER A 55 5.02 -14.14 4.52
CA SER A 55 4.33 -12.88 4.69
C SER A 55 3.38 -12.62 3.52
N ILE A 56 2.24 -12.01 3.78
CA ILE A 56 1.36 -11.54 2.72
C ILE A 56 1.62 -10.10 2.36
N GLY A 57 2.12 -9.94 1.14
CA GLY A 57 2.22 -8.81 0.24
C GLY A 57 3.31 -7.78 0.44
N ALA A 58 3.65 -7.19 -0.69
CA ALA A 58 4.88 -6.47 -0.95
C ALA A 58 4.63 -4.97 -1.00
N GLY A 59 3.94 -4.47 0.04
CA GLY A 59 3.86 -3.04 0.32
C GLY A 59 5.09 -2.58 1.09
N MET A 60 5.05 -1.38 1.64
CA MET A 60 6.16 -0.83 2.44
C MET A 60 6.62 -1.81 3.56
N SER A 61 5.68 -2.38 4.31
CA SER A 61 5.97 -3.34 5.38
C SER A 61 6.64 -4.61 4.87
N GLY A 62 6.18 -5.16 3.74
CA GLY A 62 6.78 -6.36 3.14
C GLY A 62 8.18 -6.10 2.58
N ILE A 63 8.38 -4.94 1.94
CA ILE A 63 9.69 -4.52 1.41
C ILE A 63 10.68 -4.32 2.56
N SER A 64 10.26 -3.66 3.65
CA SER A 64 11.12 -3.49 4.84
C SER A 64 11.46 -4.85 5.46
N LEU A 65 10.50 -5.75 5.60
CA LEU A 65 10.74 -7.11 6.10
C LEU A 65 11.77 -7.86 5.26
N ALA A 66 11.67 -7.81 3.94
CA ALA A 66 12.63 -8.45 3.04
C ALA A 66 14.04 -7.89 3.23
N HIS A 67 14.16 -6.56 3.32
CA HIS A 67 15.43 -5.89 3.60
C HIS A 67 16.02 -6.33 4.94
N ASP A 68 15.24 -6.31 6.02
CA ASP A 68 15.73 -6.64 7.35
C ASP A 68 16.14 -8.12 7.46
N VAL A 69 15.41 -9.02 6.79
CA VAL A 69 15.79 -10.45 6.69
C VAL A 69 17.07 -10.63 5.87
N GLN A 70 17.26 -9.87 4.79
CA GLN A 70 18.49 -9.93 3.99
C GLN A 70 19.73 -9.48 4.80
N GLN A 71 19.58 -8.46 5.65
CA GLN A 71 20.69 -7.94 6.45
C GLN A 71 21.05 -8.87 7.63
N ASP A 72 20.05 -9.28 8.40
CA ASP A 72 20.29 -9.92 9.71
C ASP A 72 19.63 -11.31 9.87
N GLY A 73 18.74 -11.70 8.96
CA GLY A 73 17.91 -12.91 9.03
C GLY A 73 18.55 -14.19 8.47
N LYS A 74 19.82 -14.48 8.79
CA LYS A 74 20.59 -15.58 8.17
C LYS A 74 19.98 -16.99 8.29
N ASN A 75 19.09 -17.21 9.26
CA ASN A 75 18.38 -18.47 9.46
C ASN A 75 16.90 -18.40 9.04
N ILE A 76 16.46 -17.31 8.42
CA ILE A 76 15.08 -17.09 8.00
C ILE A 76 14.96 -17.40 6.51
N GLN A 77 14.09 -18.35 6.17
CA GLN A 77 13.64 -18.59 4.81
C GLN A 77 12.34 -17.82 4.60
N LEU A 78 12.44 -16.61 4.05
CA LEU A 78 11.30 -15.73 3.82
C LEU A 78 10.69 -15.95 2.43
N THR A 79 9.36 -15.96 2.36
CA THR A 79 8.59 -15.80 1.12
C THR A 79 7.48 -14.78 1.33
N ILE A 80 7.41 -13.79 0.47
CA ILE A 80 6.36 -12.77 0.45
C ILE A 80 5.48 -13.02 -0.76
N TYR A 81 4.20 -13.32 -0.54
CA TYR A 81 3.22 -13.47 -1.61
C TYR A 81 2.49 -12.16 -1.85
N GLU A 82 2.62 -11.58 -3.04
CA GLU A 82 1.91 -10.39 -3.49
C GLU A 82 0.97 -10.76 -4.64
N MET A 83 -0.29 -10.35 -4.53
CA MET A 83 -1.29 -10.67 -5.56
C MET A 83 -1.19 -9.75 -6.78
N ALA A 84 -0.66 -8.53 -6.61
CA ALA A 84 -0.38 -7.63 -7.71
C ALA A 84 0.76 -8.17 -8.61
N PRO A 85 0.81 -7.76 -9.88
CA PRO A 85 1.94 -8.05 -10.77
C PRO A 85 3.19 -7.19 -10.47
N ASP A 86 3.16 -6.34 -9.45
CA ASP A 86 4.29 -5.51 -9.03
C ASP A 86 4.15 -5.15 -7.54
N VAL A 87 5.22 -4.62 -6.94
CA VAL A 87 5.27 -4.24 -5.52
C VAL A 87 4.61 -2.88 -5.26
N GLY A 88 4.56 -2.42 -4.00
CA GLY A 88 4.13 -1.07 -3.63
C GLY A 88 2.67 -0.95 -3.19
N ARG A 89 1.83 -1.96 -3.46
CA ARG A 89 0.47 -2.12 -2.92
C ARG A 89 -0.44 -0.91 -3.08
N THR A 90 -0.71 -0.14 -2.03
CA THR A 90 -1.60 1.03 -2.10
C THR A 90 -1.20 1.93 -3.27
N TRP A 91 0.10 2.14 -3.46
CA TRP A 91 0.60 2.93 -4.57
C TRP A 91 0.42 2.23 -5.89
N PHE A 92 0.67 0.92 -5.98
CA PHE A 92 0.45 0.15 -7.20
C PHE A 92 -1.01 0.16 -7.65
N TRP A 93 -1.95 -0.09 -6.74
CA TRP A 93 -3.37 -0.21 -7.05
C TRP A 93 -4.02 1.12 -7.39
N ASN A 94 -3.48 2.23 -6.85
CA ASN A 94 -3.94 3.57 -7.16
C ASN A 94 -3.03 4.28 -8.20
N LYS A 95 -1.98 3.64 -8.74
CA LYS A 95 -0.94 4.30 -9.57
C LYS A 95 -1.44 4.83 -10.91
N CYS A 96 -2.70 4.56 -11.28
CA CYS A 96 -3.26 4.98 -12.56
C CYS A 96 -2.88 6.45 -12.77
N LYS A 97 -2.17 6.74 -13.87
CA LYS A 97 -1.68 8.09 -14.17
C LYS A 97 -2.85 9.08 -14.29
N ASP A 98 -4.01 8.57 -14.68
CA ASP A 98 -5.25 9.31 -14.84
C ASP A 98 -6.03 9.46 -13.54
N TYR A 99 -5.64 8.83 -12.41
CA TYR A 99 -6.24 9.10 -11.10
C TYR A 99 -5.97 10.56 -10.73
N PRO A 100 -6.99 11.44 -10.72
CA PRO A 100 -6.77 12.86 -10.47
C PRO A 100 -6.48 13.13 -9.00
N GLY A 101 -5.39 13.84 -8.72
CA GLY A 101 -5.08 14.33 -7.37
C GLY A 101 -4.48 13.32 -6.39
N LEU A 102 -4.20 12.06 -6.77
CA LEU A 102 -3.57 11.08 -5.88
C LEU A 102 -2.20 11.57 -5.40
N ARG A 103 -2.12 11.85 -4.10
CA ARG A 103 -0.90 12.31 -3.42
C ARG A 103 -0.82 11.72 -2.01
N CYS A 104 0.40 11.61 -1.51
CA CYS A 104 0.61 11.36 -0.08
C CYS A 104 0.18 12.59 0.73
N ASP A 105 -0.39 12.34 1.91
CA ASP A 105 -0.77 13.35 2.90
C ASP A 105 0.36 13.72 3.86
N ILE A 106 1.49 13.02 3.77
CA ILE A 106 2.74 13.24 4.51
C ILE A 106 3.82 13.76 3.55
N PRO A 107 4.75 14.62 3.99
CA PRO A 107 5.90 15.04 3.19
C PRO A 107 6.67 13.83 2.64
N SER A 108 7.03 13.86 1.36
CA SER A 108 7.64 12.74 0.64
C SER A 108 8.95 12.29 1.31
N VAL A 109 9.73 13.24 1.83
CA VAL A 109 10.97 12.99 2.58
C VAL A 109 10.75 12.25 3.92
N ASN A 110 9.53 12.26 4.45
CA ASN A 110 9.12 11.48 5.62
C ASN A 110 8.46 10.17 5.23
N TYR A 111 7.95 10.06 3.99
CA TYR A 111 7.28 8.89 3.44
C TYR A 111 8.24 8.01 2.64
N GLN A 112 9.37 7.65 3.26
CA GLN A 112 10.43 6.87 2.65
C GLN A 112 11.08 5.91 3.65
N MET A 113 11.82 4.92 3.17
CA MET A 113 12.56 4.00 4.03
C MET A 113 13.77 4.72 4.64
N HIS A 114 13.90 4.64 5.96
CA HIS A 114 14.99 5.27 6.70
C HIS A 114 16.39 4.77 6.26
N TRP A 115 16.48 3.52 5.78
CA TRP A 115 17.71 2.90 5.29
C TRP A 115 18.00 3.17 3.80
N SER A 116 17.10 3.82 3.06
CA SER A 116 17.39 4.27 1.70
C SER A 116 16.65 5.57 1.36
N PRO A 117 17.09 6.70 1.92
CA PRO A 117 16.55 8.02 1.58
C PRO A 117 16.67 8.31 0.09
N LYS A 118 15.61 8.86 -0.51
CA LYS A 118 15.59 9.45 -1.84
C LYS A 118 15.84 10.96 -1.70
N LEU A 119 16.81 11.45 -2.48
CA LEU A 119 17.35 12.83 -2.35
C LEU A 119 16.81 13.77 -3.43
N ASP A 120 16.16 13.21 -4.44
CA ASP A 120 15.64 13.85 -5.64
C ASP A 120 14.10 13.75 -5.72
N TRP A 121 13.41 13.88 -4.57
CA TRP A 121 11.94 14.01 -4.60
C TRP A 121 11.54 15.22 -5.46
N PRO A 122 10.55 15.09 -6.37
CA PRO A 122 10.16 16.19 -7.25
C PRO A 122 9.26 17.21 -6.53
N GLU A 123 8.43 16.77 -5.59
CA GLU A 123 7.43 17.59 -4.89
C GLU A 123 7.45 17.32 -3.39
N TYR A 124 7.06 18.32 -2.58
CA TYR A 124 6.95 18.18 -1.13
C TYR A 124 5.93 17.08 -0.76
N TYR A 125 4.72 17.11 -1.33
CA TYR A 125 3.75 16.01 -1.32
C TYR A 125 3.68 15.34 -2.71
N SER A 126 4.44 14.27 -2.89
CA SER A 126 4.59 13.59 -4.18
C SER A 126 3.34 12.84 -4.61
N ARG A 127 3.16 12.74 -5.94
CA ARG A 127 2.09 11.97 -6.56
C ARG A 127 2.33 10.46 -6.42
N GLY A 128 1.25 9.70 -6.50
CA GLY A 128 1.30 8.24 -6.38
C GLY A 128 2.32 7.53 -7.28
N PRO A 129 2.45 7.87 -8.58
CA PRO A 129 3.44 7.23 -9.45
C PRO A 129 4.90 7.40 -9.00
N VAL A 130 5.26 8.56 -8.44
CA VAL A 130 6.61 8.84 -7.94
C VAL A 130 6.92 7.97 -6.72
N ILE A 131 5.93 7.79 -5.84
CA ILE A 131 6.08 6.95 -4.64
C ILE A 131 6.13 5.46 -5.03
N GLN A 132 5.30 5.05 -5.98
CA GLN A 132 5.34 3.69 -6.53
C GLN A 132 6.72 3.37 -7.13
N GLU A 133 7.28 4.28 -7.92
CA GLU A 133 8.61 4.14 -8.51
C GLU A 133 9.68 4.04 -7.43
N TYR A 134 9.63 4.86 -6.38
CA TYR A 134 10.56 4.78 -5.26
C TYR A 134 10.60 3.37 -4.65
N TYR A 135 9.46 2.78 -4.29
CA TYR A 135 9.43 1.45 -3.69
C TYR A 135 9.85 0.34 -4.65
N LYS A 136 9.50 0.45 -5.94
CA LYS A 136 9.97 -0.48 -6.97
C LYS A 136 11.50 -0.45 -7.09
N ASN A 137 12.07 0.74 -7.16
CA ASN A 137 13.52 0.93 -7.23
C ASN A 137 14.24 0.38 -5.99
N LEU A 138 13.63 0.40 -4.80
CA LEU A 138 14.21 -0.26 -3.63
C LEU A 138 14.30 -1.78 -3.79
N VAL A 139 13.22 -2.40 -4.28
CA VAL A 139 13.21 -3.85 -4.49
C VAL A 139 14.26 -4.27 -5.51
N GLU A 140 14.45 -3.49 -6.57
CA GLU A 140 15.50 -3.72 -7.57
C GLU A 140 16.91 -3.46 -7.00
N LYS A 141 17.12 -2.30 -6.36
CA LYS A 141 18.43 -1.86 -5.80
C LYS A 141 19.00 -2.86 -4.79
N PHE A 142 18.14 -3.44 -3.96
CA PHE A 142 18.53 -4.39 -2.92
C PHE A 142 18.27 -5.85 -3.32
N ASN A 143 17.90 -6.12 -4.58
CA ASN A 143 17.62 -7.45 -5.11
C ASN A 143 16.57 -8.25 -4.28
N LEU A 144 15.57 -7.56 -3.73
CA LEU A 144 14.58 -8.15 -2.83
C LEU A 144 13.57 -9.05 -3.54
N TRP A 145 13.59 -9.09 -4.88
CA TRP A 145 12.82 -10.04 -5.68
C TRP A 145 13.09 -11.51 -5.29
N GLU A 146 14.25 -11.81 -4.71
CA GLU A 146 14.55 -13.15 -4.19
C GLU A 146 13.53 -13.64 -3.13
N TYR A 147 12.92 -12.71 -2.38
CA TYR A 147 11.92 -13.01 -1.35
C TYR A 147 10.48 -12.87 -1.84
N ILE A 148 10.25 -12.19 -2.97
CA ILE A 148 8.92 -11.73 -3.38
C ILE A 148 8.39 -12.55 -4.56
N LYS A 149 7.17 -13.06 -4.40
CA LYS A 149 6.41 -13.78 -5.40
C LYS A 149 5.19 -12.93 -5.78
N ILE A 150 5.27 -12.21 -6.90
CA ILE A 150 4.16 -11.44 -7.47
C ILE A 150 3.14 -12.35 -8.15
N GLU A 151 1.92 -11.85 -8.36
CA GLU A 151 0.80 -12.63 -8.91
C GLU A 151 0.48 -13.91 -8.13
N HIS A 152 0.74 -13.89 -6.81
CA HIS A 152 0.38 -14.96 -5.89
C HIS A 152 -0.62 -14.45 -4.84
N GLU A 153 -1.82 -14.99 -4.87
CA GLU A 153 -2.88 -14.63 -3.93
C GLU A 153 -2.98 -15.69 -2.83
N VAL A 154 -2.74 -15.30 -1.56
CA VAL A 154 -2.99 -16.20 -0.43
C VAL A 154 -4.49 -16.20 -0.12
N LEU A 155 -5.16 -17.32 -0.39
CA LEU A 155 -6.60 -17.55 -0.23
C LEU A 155 -7.01 -17.83 1.21
N LYS A 156 -6.15 -18.54 1.94
CA LYS A 156 -6.43 -19.01 3.29
C LYS A 156 -5.11 -19.17 4.06
N ALA A 157 -5.14 -18.90 5.35
CA ALA A 157 -4.07 -19.23 6.28
C ALA A 157 -4.68 -19.78 7.57
N GLU A 158 -4.26 -20.95 8.01
CA GLU A 158 -4.77 -21.60 9.22
C GLU A 158 -3.64 -22.26 10.01
N TRP A 159 -3.76 -22.25 11.33
CA TRP A 159 -2.83 -22.95 12.20
C TRP A 159 -3.15 -24.44 12.24
N ASP A 160 -2.12 -25.27 12.06
CA ASP A 160 -2.15 -26.72 12.23
C ASP A 160 -1.56 -27.09 13.59
N ASP A 161 -2.41 -27.55 14.50
CA ASP A 161 -1.98 -27.95 15.83
C ASP A 161 -1.18 -29.25 15.85
N ASP A 162 -1.34 -30.15 14.89
CA ASP A 162 -0.58 -31.40 14.87
C ASP A 162 0.82 -31.15 14.30
N ALA A 163 0.91 -30.41 13.19
CA ALA A 163 2.18 -30.06 12.55
C ALA A 163 2.92 -28.91 13.24
N LYS A 164 2.23 -28.14 14.10
CA LYS A 164 2.71 -26.90 14.73
C LYS A 164 3.23 -25.89 13.71
N LYS A 165 2.46 -25.71 12.62
CA LYS A 165 2.79 -24.83 11.50
C LYS A 165 1.55 -24.12 10.98
N TRP A 166 1.74 -23.00 10.29
CA TRP A 166 0.71 -22.41 9.46
C TRP A 166 0.62 -23.18 8.14
N ARG A 167 -0.60 -23.52 7.71
CA ARG A 167 -0.92 -24.00 6.36
C ARG A 167 -1.59 -22.88 5.59
N LEU A 168 -1.13 -22.64 4.38
CA LEU A 168 -1.64 -21.62 3.50
C LEU A 168 -2.13 -22.24 2.19
N GLN A 169 -3.27 -21.78 1.71
CA GLN A 169 -3.71 -22.03 0.35
C GLN A 169 -3.36 -20.80 -0.49
N VAL A 170 -2.60 -20.99 -1.57
CA VAL A 170 -2.09 -19.91 -2.41
C VAL A 170 -2.48 -20.18 -3.86
N ARG A 171 -3.04 -19.19 -4.53
CA ARG A 171 -3.27 -19.20 -5.98
C ARG A 171 -2.07 -18.61 -6.68
N GLY A 172 -1.44 -19.39 -7.56
CA GLY A 172 -0.33 -18.93 -8.38
C GLY A 172 -0.78 -18.14 -9.64
N PRO A 173 0.19 -17.61 -10.42
CA PRO A 173 -0.08 -16.81 -11.62
C PRO A 173 -0.80 -17.57 -12.73
N ASN A 174 -0.71 -18.90 -12.73
CA ASN A 174 -1.42 -19.78 -13.66
C ASN A 174 -2.87 -20.07 -13.25
N GLY A 175 -3.36 -19.42 -12.18
CA GLY A 175 -4.69 -19.65 -11.61
C GLY A 175 -4.85 -20.96 -10.85
N LYS A 176 -3.77 -21.75 -10.69
CA LYS A 176 -3.80 -23.00 -9.92
C LYS A 176 -3.50 -22.72 -8.46
N ASP A 177 -4.31 -23.33 -7.60
CA ASP A 177 -4.11 -23.30 -6.17
C ASP A 177 -3.08 -24.36 -5.76
N PHE A 178 -2.23 -24.03 -4.78
CA PHE A 178 -1.29 -24.93 -4.15
C PHE A 178 -1.22 -24.66 -2.65
N GLU A 179 -0.71 -25.64 -1.90
CA GLU A 179 -0.51 -25.52 -0.46
C GLU A 179 0.94 -25.12 -0.16
N ASP A 180 1.12 -24.22 0.81
CA ASP A 180 2.42 -23.95 1.40
C ASP A 180 2.34 -23.90 2.93
N HIS A 181 3.48 -24.06 3.59
CA HIS A 181 3.57 -24.09 5.04
C HIS A 181 4.68 -23.19 5.56
N CYS A 182 4.49 -22.59 6.73
CA CYS A 182 5.51 -21.84 7.44
C CYS A 182 5.45 -22.02 8.95
N ASP A 183 6.55 -21.71 9.62
CA ASP A 183 6.59 -21.66 11.09
C ASP A 183 5.97 -20.35 11.60
N VAL A 184 6.12 -19.26 10.83
CA VAL A 184 5.60 -17.93 11.16
C VAL A 184 4.86 -17.35 9.96
N PHE A 185 3.61 -16.94 10.19
CA PHE A 185 2.81 -16.20 9.23
C PHE A 185 2.73 -14.73 9.61
N LEU A 186 3.02 -13.84 8.67
CA LEU A 186 2.98 -12.39 8.86
C LEU A 186 1.95 -11.74 7.93
N ASN A 187 0.98 -11.04 8.51
CA ASN A 187 0.02 -10.27 7.73
C ASN A 187 0.52 -8.85 7.50
N ALA A 188 1.21 -8.62 6.39
CA ALA A 188 1.59 -7.28 5.92
C ALA A 188 0.55 -6.68 4.95
N GLY A 189 -0.67 -7.27 4.89
CA GLY A 189 -1.76 -7.05 3.93
C GLY A 189 -2.17 -5.60 3.65
N GLY A 190 -1.94 -4.72 4.62
CA GLY A 190 -2.48 -3.37 4.66
C GLY A 190 -3.96 -3.34 5.06
N VAL A 191 -4.43 -2.17 5.46
CA VAL A 191 -5.79 -1.96 6.00
C VAL A 191 -6.74 -1.27 5.03
N LEU A 192 -6.21 -0.64 3.96
CA LEU A 192 -6.97 0.09 2.94
C LEU A 192 -6.91 -0.59 1.59
N ASN A 193 -7.05 -1.90 1.62
CA ASN A 193 -6.93 -2.72 0.44
C ASN A 193 -8.34 -3.07 -0.04
N ILE A 194 -9.22 -3.61 0.81
CA ILE A 194 -10.56 -4.08 0.41
C ILE A 194 -11.56 -2.95 0.16
N TRP A 195 -11.84 -2.67 -1.11
CA TRP A 195 -12.87 -1.72 -1.52
C TRP A 195 -14.20 -2.39 -1.85
N LYS A 196 -15.28 -1.60 -1.73
CA LYS A 196 -16.64 -2.05 -2.00
C LYS A 196 -17.46 -0.97 -2.66
N TRP A 197 -18.41 -1.38 -3.48
CA TRP A 197 -19.45 -0.48 -3.96
C TRP A 197 -20.36 -0.04 -2.80
N PRO A 198 -20.84 1.21 -2.80
CA PRO A 198 -21.87 1.60 -1.87
C PRO A 198 -23.17 0.83 -2.18
N SER A 199 -23.92 0.47 -1.15
CA SER A 199 -25.21 -0.22 -1.27
C SER A 199 -26.29 0.77 -1.74
N VAL A 200 -26.24 1.13 -3.02
CA VAL A 200 -27.21 2.02 -3.68
C VAL A 200 -28.03 1.20 -4.67
N GLU A 201 -29.35 1.21 -4.48
CA GLU A 201 -30.27 0.54 -5.39
C GLU A 201 -30.12 1.11 -6.81
N GLY A 202 -30.02 0.23 -7.81
CA GLY A 202 -29.86 0.62 -9.20
C GLY A 202 -28.46 1.15 -9.58
N LEU A 203 -27.46 1.12 -8.69
CA LEU A 203 -26.09 1.61 -8.99
C LEU A 203 -25.54 1.05 -10.31
N HIS A 204 -25.62 -0.26 -10.51
CA HIS A 204 -25.10 -0.95 -11.71
C HIS A 204 -25.99 -0.81 -12.95
N SER A 205 -27.18 -0.21 -12.82
CA SER A 205 -28.04 0.13 -13.96
C SER A 205 -27.68 1.47 -14.61
N PHE A 206 -26.80 2.25 -13.96
CA PHE A 206 -26.30 3.53 -14.47
C PHE A 206 -25.66 3.35 -15.85
N LYS A 207 -26.07 4.21 -16.80
CA LYS A 207 -25.65 4.12 -18.22
C LYS A 207 -24.39 4.92 -18.54
N GLY A 208 -23.91 5.74 -17.60
CA GLY A 208 -22.65 6.47 -17.74
C GLY A 208 -21.46 5.66 -17.19
N ASP A 209 -20.29 6.28 -17.21
CA ASP A 209 -19.08 5.69 -16.65
C ASP A 209 -19.22 5.52 -15.13
N LEU A 210 -19.16 4.28 -14.65
CA LEU A 210 -19.18 3.92 -13.24
C LEU A 210 -17.80 3.43 -12.81
N CYS A 211 -17.14 4.13 -11.90
CA CYS A 211 -15.83 3.74 -11.38
C CYS A 211 -15.73 3.92 -9.86
N HIS A 212 -14.87 3.10 -9.24
CA HIS A 212 -14.45 3.26 -7.84
C HIS A 212 -13.04 3.85 -7.84
N THR A 213 -12.74 4.75 -6.91
CA THR A 213 -11.45 5.46 -6.88
C THR A 213 -10.26 4.51 -6.79
N ALA A 214 -10.37 3.46 -5.97
CA ALA A 214 -9.37 2.38 -5.86
C ALA A 214 -9.11 1.58 -7.16
N ARG A 215 -9.91 1.80 -8.21
CA ARG A 215 -9.77 1.19 -9.54
C ARG A 215 -10.13 2.21 -10.62
N TRP A 216 -9.42 3.33 -10.61
CA TRP A 216 -9.60 4.37 -11.61
C TRP A 216 -9.28 3.80 -13.02
N PRO A 217 -10.22 3.84 -13.98
CA PRO A 217 -9.97 3.34 -15.33
C PRO A 217 -8.95 4.22 -16.05
N GLU A 218 -8.01 3.59 -16.74
CA GLU A 218 -7.16 4.31 -17.69
C GLU A 218 -8.02 4.95 -18.78
N SER A 219 -7.62 6.14 -19.22
CA SER A 219 -8.32 6.93 -20.24
C SER A 219 -9.71 7.44 -19.86
N LEU A 220 -10.13 7.34 -18.59
CA LEU A 220 -11.37 7.97 -18.14
C LEU A 220 -11.21 9.50 -18.12
N SER A 221 -11.70 10.17 -19.17
CA SER A 221 -11.80 11.63 -19.18
C SER A 221 -13.06 12.09 -18.44
N VAL A 222 -12.89 13.09 -17.58
CA VAL A 222 -13.98 13.78 -16.87
C VAL A 222 -14.30 15.15 -17.48
N THR A 223 -13.51 15.60 -18.45
CA THR A 223 -13.60 16.93 -19.06
C THR A 223 -14.98 17.19 -19.66
N ASN A 224 -15.59 18.34 -19.34
CA ASN A 224 -16.93 18.74 -19.78
C ASN A 224 -18.07 17.76 -19.43
N LYS A 225 -17.84 16.76 -18.57
CA LYS A 225 -18.88 15.83 -18.08
C LYS A 225 -19.60 16.38 -16.86
N ARG A 226 -20.80 15.85 -16.61
CA ARG A 226 -21.48 15.98 -15.31
C ARG A 226 -21.05 14.81 -14.45
N VAL A 227 -20.39 15.08 -13.34
CA VAL A 227 -19.75 14.07 -12.50
C VAL A 227 -20.45 13.96 -11.15
N ALA A 228 -20.72 12.73 -10.74
CA ALA A 228 -21.23 12.38 -9.44
C ALA A 228 -20.10 11.81 -8.57
N ILE A 229 -19.82 12.42 -7.42
CA ILE A 229 -18.87 11.90 -6.43
C ILE A 229 -19.68 11.44 -5.21
N ILE A 230 -19.53 10.19 -4.81
CA ILE A 230 -20.16 9.62 -3.62
C ILE A 230 -19.08 9.40 -2.55
N GLY A 231 -19.18 10.11 -1.44
CA GLY A 231 -18.23 10.05 -0.32
C GLY A 231 -17.28 11.25 -0.24
N CYS A 232 -16.87 11.60 0.98
CA CYS A 232 -15.98 12.73 1.30
C CYS A 232 -14.78 12.29 2.16
N GLY A 233 -14.26 11.07 1.92
CA GLY A 233 -12.97 10.67 2.48
C GLY A 233 -11.80 11.32 1.72
N SER A 234 -10.56 11.00 2.11
CA SER A 234 -9.36 11.57 1.49
C SER A 234 -9.35 11.46 -0.04
N SER A 235 -9.71 10.31 -0.59
CA SER A 235 -9.85 10.12 -2.04
C SER A 235 -10.87 11.06 -2.68
N GLY A 236 -12.04 11.21 -2.06
CA GLY A 236 -13.10 12.09 -2.57
C GLY A 236 -12.69 13.56 -2.52
N ILE A 237 -12.02 13.99 -1.46
CA ILE A 237 -11.50 15.35 -1.30
C ILE A 237 -10.44 15.65 -2.37
N GLN A 238 -9.47 14.75 -2.57
CA GLN A 238 -8.41 14.91 -3.58
C GLN A 238 -8.97 14.94 -5.00
N ILE A 239 -9.89 14.02 -5.34
CA ILE A 239 -10.50 13.95 -6.67
C ILE A 239 -11.37 15.19 -6.92
N LEU A 240 -12.22 15.57 -5.96
CA LEU A 240 -13.07 16.76 -6.08
C LEU A 240 -12.23 17.99 -6.44
N ALA A 241 -11.18 18.26 -5.67
CA ALA A 241 -10.30 19.40 -5.89
C ALA A 241 -9.58 19.33 -7.25
N ALA A 242 -9.17 18.13 -7.67
CA ALA A 242 -8.44 17.92 -8.92
C ALA A 242 -9.32 18.09 -10.17
N ILE A 243 -10.57 17.60 -10.14
CA ILE A 243 -11.42 17.58 -11.35
C ILE A 243 -12.33 18.81 -11.48
N GLN A 244 -12.54 19.57 -10.40
CA GLN A 244 -13.46 20.72 -10.40
C GLN A 244 -13.19 21.74 -11.51
N PRO A 245 -11.94 22.04 -11.91
CA PRO A 245 -11.68 22.97 -13.00
C PRO A 245 -12.04 22.43 -14.40
N GLU A 246 -12.19 21.11 -14.56
CA GLU A 246 -12.28 20.45 -15.88
C GLU A 246 -13.69 19.98 -16.24
N VAL A 247 -14.52 19.74 -15.24
CA VAL A 247 -15.87 19.18 -15.37
C VAL A 247 -16.91 20.26 -15.63
N LYS A 248 -18.02 19.89 -16.29
CA LYS A 248 -19.15 20.81 -16.54
C LYS A 248 -19.96 21.07 -15.27
N GLN A 249 -20.13 20.06 -14.43
CA GLN A 249 -20.91 20.13 -13.20
C GLN A 249 -20.48 18.99 -12.26
N ILE A 250 -20.33 19.28 -10.97
CA ILE A 250 -20.15 18.25 -9.93
C ILE A 250 -21.41 18.17 -9.07
N TYR A 251 -21.80 16.95 -8.75
CA TYR A 251 -22.72 16.60 -7.69
C TYR A 251 -21.95 15.78 -6.66
N HIS A 252 -21.82 16.29 -5.43
CA HIS A 252 -21.05 15.64 -4.38
C HIS A 252 -21.98 15.20 -3.25
N TRP A 253 -22.18 13.89 -3.10
CA TRP A 253 -23.00 13.31 -2.04
C TRP A 253 -22.14 12.92 -0.84
N ILE A 254 -22.43 13.56 0.29
CA ILE A 254 -21.70 13.39 1.54
C ILE A 254 -22.66 12.81 2.58
N ARG A 255 -22.44 11.55 2.99
CA ARG A 255 -23.23 10.92 4.06
C ARG A 255 -22.88 11.50 5.44
N SER A 256 -21.60 11.69 5.69
CA SER A 256 -21.06 12.17 6.97
C SER A 256 -20.01 13.22 6.68
N PRO A 257 -20.04 14.39 7.35
CA PRO A 257 -19.06 15.43 7.13
C PRO A 257 -17.67 14.98 7.58
N THR A 258 -16.65 15.45 6.86
CA THR A 258 -15.24 15.18 7.17
C THR A 258 -14.58 16.49 7.58
N TRP A 259 -13.78 16.46 8.65
CA TRP A 259 -12.95 17.60 9.03
C TRP A 259 -11.82 17.74 8.02
N ILE A 260 -11.74 18.91 7.39
CA ILE A 260 -10.66 19.24 6.45
C ILE A 260 -9.71 20.17 7.18
N THR A 261 -8.48 19.69 7.38
CA THR A 261 -7.39 20.51 7.91
C THR A 261 -6.43 20.86 6.78
N ALA A 262 -5.52 21.75 7.10
CA ALA A 262 -4.26 21.85 6.38
C ALA A 262 -3.55 20.49 6.24
N ALA A 263 -2.74 20.36 5.19
CA ALA A 263 -1.87 19.21 4.99
C ALA A 263 -0.86 19.06 6.15
N PHE A 264 -0.45 17.82 6.42
CA PHE A 264 0.47 17.53 7.52
C PHE A 264 1.81 18.23 7.30
N ALA A 265 2.32 18.92 8.32
CA ALA A 265 3.56 19.70 8.23
C ALA A 265 3.51 20.88 7.24
N GLN A 266 2.32 21.44 6.96
CA GLN A 266 2.14 22.59 6.05
C GLN A 266 3.01 23.81 6.35
N GLN A 267 3.46 23.99 7.60
CA GLN A 267 4.31 25.12 7.99
C GLN A 267 5.69 25.08 7.32
N PHE A 268 6.09 23.90 6.83
CA PHE A 268 7.31 23.69 6.05
C PHE A 268 7.01 23.50 4.55
N ALA A 269 5.74 23.60 4.15
CA ALA A 269 5.33 23.59 2.76
C ALA A 269 5.48 25.01 2.14
N GLY A 270 4.94 25.20 0.94
CA GLY A 270 4.96 26.49 0.26
C GLY A 270 4.06 27.54 0.93
N PRO A 271 4.01 28.77 0.38
CA PRO A 271 3.16 29.83 0.90
C PRO A 271 1.71 29.39 1.13
N GLY A 272 1.19 29.61 2.33
CA GLY A 272 -0.17 29.20 2.71
C GLY A 272 -0.38 27.68 2.80
N GLY A 273 0.70 26.90 2.96
CA GLY A 273 0.63 25.43 3.03
C GLY A 273 0.52 24.75 1.67
N SER A 274 0.72 25.50 0.58
CA SER A 274 0.64 24.95 -0.78
C SER A 274 1.72 23.90 -1.03
N ASN A 275 1.39 22.88 -1.83
CA ASN A 275 2.43 21.99 -2.33
C ASN A 275 3.40 22.76 -3.23
N PHE A 276 4.65 22.31 -3.32
CA PHE A 276 5.66 22.92 -4.19
C PHE A 276 6.56 21.85 -4.82
N GLN A 277 7.23 22.22 -5.91
CA GLN A 277 8.28 21.42 -6.53
C GLN A 277 9.64 21.84 -5.99
N TYR A 278 10.47 20.87 -5.63
CA TYR A 278 11.83 21.17 -5.17
C TYR A 278 12.67 21.74 -6.32
N SER A 279 13.34 22.87 -6.07
CA SER A 279 14.31 23.42 -7.02
C SER A 279 15.56 22.53 -7.12
N GLU A 280 16.32 22.67 -8.19
CA GLU A 280 17.58 21.92 -8.32
C GLU A 280 18.56 22.27 -7.20
N GLU A 281 18.63 23.53 -6.76
CA GLU A 281 19.45 23.93 -5.61
C GLU A 281 18.98 23.25 -4.30
N GLN A 282 17.67 23.06 -4.12
CA GLN A 282 17.14 22.34 -2.96
C GLN A 282 17.51 20.85 -3.03
N LYS A 283 17.40 20.22 -4.20
CA LYS A 283 17.80 18.82 -4.41
C LYS A 283 19.30 18.62 -4.14
N GLN A 284 20.15 19.55 -4.58
CA GLN A 284 21.59 19.52 -4.32
C GLN A 284 21.95 19.64 -2.83
N ARG A 285 21.11 20.27 -2.00
CA ARG A 285 21.33 20.32 -0.54
C ARG A 285 21.07 18.99 0.16
N PHE A 286 20.35 18.07 -0.48
CA PHE A 286 20.08 16.75 0.07
C PHE A 286 21.17 15.72 -0.30
N LEU A 287 22.00 16.02 -1.31
CA LEU A 287 23.15 15.21 -1.76
C LEU A 287 24.39 15.46 -0.90
#